data_AF-A0AAU3S4A5-F1
#
_entry.id   AF-A0AAU3S4A5-F1
#
_cell.length_a   1.000
_cell.length_b   1.000
_cell.length_c   1.000
_cell.angle_alpha   90.00
_cell.angle_beta   90.00
_cell.angle_gamma   90.00
#
_symmetry.space_group_name_H-M   'P 1'
#
loop_
_entity.id
_entity.type
_entity.pdbx_description
1 polymer ?
#
loop_
_entity_poly.entity_id
_entity_poly.type
_entity_poly.pdbx_seq_one_letter_code
_entity_poly.pdbx_strand_id
1 'polypeptide(L)'
;MKRRIASWENCHSVPDEFYGPLICEALGLSAAELGLNHIGSQDSALLDATYPTSPEAAFDNIDRLWRADLNGYEPLLAAEPAEPAWNEASLRWLVAPEPGFPTNPSEGRVRVGLADVATIKATSDMFAQLDDRFGGDHARHAVIQYLSRDVAPILTGQYTEAVGRVLFSAVAEATLLAGWMSYDACHHGLAQRYFLQALRLAQDANDRRLAGSILSAMSHQATFLGRYTQAATLARAALMGISAVATPTLRAQFHAMEARALARTGDCKATEHALVAATNALDSKNNDDEPEWISYFDTTELAAEAAHCFRDVNSARQAVANAENAMSGNHVRSDFFATMVLADAHLRAGEPEEACRVALDALDLGEQLKSARCVSYLAEFRAHLSRTGNSSTVRDFEDQAAEHRLWIAATGLTTS
;
A
#
# COMPACT_ATOMS: atom_id res chain seq x y z
N MET A 1 7.97 -27.12 -14.69
CA MET A 1 8.57 -28.24 -13.94
C MET A 1 9.60 -29.06 -14.75
N LYS A 2 9.20 -29.96 -15.66
CA LYS A 2 10.11 -30.90 -16.37
C LYS A 2 11.31 -30.22 -17.08
N ARG A 3 11.09 -29.06 -17.70
CA ARG A 3 12.15 -28.30 -18.38
C ARG A 3 13.19 -27.70 -17.41
N ARG A 4 12.76 -27.33 -16.20
CA ARG A 4 13.64 -26.78 -15.15
C ARG A 4 14.42 -27.89 -14.43
N ILE A 5 13.79 -29.04 -14.19
CA ILE A 5 14.46 -30.26 -13.71
C ILE A 5 15.57 -30.66 -14.69
N ALA A 6 15.26 -30.80 -15.98
CA ALA A 6 16.25 -31.14 -17.00
C ALA A 6 17.37 -30.10 -17.14
N SER A 7 17.08 -28.80 -16.98
CA SER A 7 18.10 -27.73 -17.00
C SER A 7 19.06 -27.85 -15.81
N TRP A 8 18.55 -28.17 -14.62
CA TRP A 8 19.35 -28.37 -13.43
C TRP A 8 20.17 -29.67 -13.45
N GLU A 9 19.55 -30.79 -13.85
CA GLU A 9 20.23 -32.09 -14.00
C GLU A 9 21.43 -32.02 -14.95
N ASN A 10 21.37 -31.14 -15.96
CA ASN A 10 22.47 -30.89 -16.91
C ASN A 10 23.41 -29.75 -16.49
N CYS A 11 23.34 -29.28 -15.24
CA CYS A 11 24.15 -28.20 -14.67
C CYS A 11 24.07 -26.87 -15.43
N HIS A 12 23.01 -26.63 -16.22
CA HIS A 12 22.82 -25.37 -16.93
C HIS A 12 22.17 -24.28 -16.06
N SER A 13 21.60 -24.65 -14.91
CA SER A 13 20.97 -23.73 -13.97
C SER A 13 21.01 -24.28 -12.55
N VAL A 14 21.26 -23.43 -11.55
CA VAL A 14 21.05 -23.78 -10.14
C VAL A 14 19.60 -23.46 -9.78
N PRO A 15 18.83 -24.39 -9.18
CA PRO A 15 17.50 -24.12 -8.67
C PRO A 15 17.57 -22.98 -7.66
N ASP A 16 16.81 -21.93 -7.96
CA ASP A 16 16.55 -20.87 -7.00
C ASP A 16 15.61 -21.36 -5.90
N GLU A 17 15.39 -20.50 -4.91
CA GLU A 17 14.53 -20.74 -3.76
C GLU A 17 13.08 -21.11 -4.14
N PHE A 18 12.62 -20.76 -5.34
CA PHE A 18 11.25 -21.03 -5.80
C PHE A 18 11.12 -22.41 -6.46
N TYR A 19 12.09 -22.78 -7.29
CA TYR A 19 12.05 -24.04 -8.02
C TYR A 19 12.68 -25.19 -7.23
N GLY A 20 13.56 -24.92 -6.26
CA GLY A 20 14.19 -25.96 -5.47
C GLY A 20 13.23 -26.78 -4.61
N PRO A 21 12.30 -26.19 -3.83
CA PRO A 21 11.30 -26.94 -3.08
C PRO A 21 10.41 -27.80 -3.98
N LEU A 22 10.03 -27.25 -5.14
CA LEU A 22 9.30 -27.94 -6.19
C LEU A 22 10.09 -29.14 -6.75
N ILE A 23 11.40 -28.99 -6.96
CA ILE A 23 12.29 -30.08 -7.38
C ILE A 23 12.45 -31.13 -6.28
N CYS A 24 12.61 -30.71 -5.02
CA CYS A 24 12.63 -31.60 -3.85
C CYS A 24 11.37 -32.45 -3.77
N GLU A 25 10.19 -31.83 -3.92
CA GLU A 25 8.89 -32.51 -3.93
C GLU A 25 8.77 -33.47 -5.11
N ALA A 26 9.13 -33.03 -6.32
CA ALA A 26 9.04 -33.87 -7.52
C ALA A 26 9.98 -35.08 -7.49
N LEU A 27 11.10 -34.98 -6.77
CA LEU A 27 12.10 -36.05 -6.67
C LEU A 27 12.00 -36.85 -5.36
N GLY A 28 11.20 -36.40 -4.39
CA GLY A 28 11.10 -37.00 -3.06
C GLY A 28 12.40 -36.93 -2.26
N LEU A 29 13.26 -35.93 -2.53
CA LEU A 29 14.56 -35.75 -1.91
C LEU A 29 14.61 -34.41 -1.18
N SER A 30 15.33 -34.36 -0.06
CA SER A 30 15.54 -33.12 0.71
C SER A 30 16.48 -32.15 -0.01
N ALA A 31 16.39 -30.86 0.32
CA ALA A 31 17.29 -29.84 -0.22
C ALA A 31 18.76 -30.18 0.07
N ALA A 32 19.06 -30.79 1.22
CA ALA A 32 20.41 -31.24 1.57
C ALA A 32 20.89 -32.39 0.68
N GLU A 33 20.02 -33.36 0.36
CA GLU A 33 20.32 -34.45 -0.56
C GLU A 33 20.53 -33.96 -2.00
N LEU A 34 19.88 -32.85 -2.36
CA LEU A 34 20.02 -32.20 -3.67
C LEU A 34 21.13 -31.14 -3.72
N GLY A 35 21.87 -30.90 -2.63
CA GLY A 35 22.90 -29.86 -2.56
C GLY A 35 22.36 -28.42 -2.62
N LEU A 36 21.06 -28.23 -2.35
CA LEU A 36 20.33 -26.97 -2.40
C LEU A 36 20.29 -26.24 -1.04
N ASN A 37 21.34 -26.37 -0.22
CA ASN A 37 21.39 -25.80 1.13
C ASN A 37 21.34 -24.26 1.16
N HIS A 38 21.58 -23.58 0.04
CA HIS A 38 21.42 -22.13 -0.09
C HIS A 38 19.95 -21.68 0.04
N ILE A 39 18.99 -22.55 -0.28
CA ILE A 39 17.55 -22.22 -0.33
C ILE A 39 17.00 -21.83 1.04
N GLY A 40 17.29 -22.60 2.09
CA GLY A 40 16.80 -22.31 3.44
C GLY A 40 17.37 -21.03 4.06
N SER A 41 18.53 -20.53 3.57
CA SER A 41 19.10 -19.26 4.02
C SER A 41 18.51 -18.04 3.30
N GLN A 42 18.00 -18.25 2.07
CA GLN A 42 17.43 -17.18 1.24
C GLN A 42 15.95 -16.92 1.55
N ASP A 43 15.19 -17.97 1.90
CA ASP A 43 13.81 -17.85 2.42
C ASP A 43 13.74 -16.90 3.65
N SER A 44 14.68 -17.03 4.58
CA SER A 44 14.75 -16.15 5.75
C SER A 44 15.02 -14.70 5.39
N ALA A 45 15.78 -14.43 4.32
CA ALA A 45 16.10 -13.07 3.89
C ALA A 45 14.96 -12.43 3.10
N LEU A 46 14.26 -13.20 2.27
CA LEU A 46 13.07 -12.76 1.54
C LEU A 46 11.91 -12.41 2.48
N LEU A 47 11.75 -13.21 3.53
CA LEU A 47 10.78 -12.99 4.60
C LEU A 47 11.27 -12.00 5.66
N ASP A 48 12.48 -11.46 5.56
CA ASP A 48 12.92 -10.41 6.47
C ASP A 48 12.34 -9.07 6.04
N ALA A 49 11.80 -8.31 6.99
CA ALA A 49 11.19 -7.01 6.76
C ALA A 49 12.13 -5.89 7.23
N THR A 50 13.38 -5.91 6.77
CA THR A 50 14.39 -4.90 7.14
C THR A 50 14.46 -3.75 6.15
N TYR A 51 14.73 -2.55 6.67
CA TYR A 51 15.10 -1.40 5.83
C TYR A 51 16.51 -1.59 5.25
N PRO A 52 16.70 -1.60 3.91
CA PRO A 52 17.98 -1.91 3.31
C PRO A 52 19.09 -0.94 3.73
N THR A 53 20.32 -1.44 3.88
CA THR A 53 21.48 -0.67 4.34
C THR A 53 22.24 0.04 3.22
N SER A 54 22.15 -0.44 1.97
CA SER A 54 22.76 0.18 0.78
C SER A 54 21.80 0.14 -0.43
N PRO A 55 22.08 0.92 -1.50
CA PRO A 55 21.33 0.82 -2.75
C PRO A 55 21.39 -0.58 -3.37
N GLU A 56 22.58 -1.22 -3.35
CA GLU A 56 22.76 -2.57 -3.89
C GLU A 56 21.92 -3.61 -3.14
N ALA A 57 21.86 -3.52 -1.81
CA ALA A 57 20.98 -4.37 -1.02
C ALA A 57 19.50 -4.17 -1.37
N ALA A 58 19.08 -2.92 -1.65
CA ALA A 58 17.72 -2.64 -2.09
C ALA A 58 17.40 -3.26 -3.46
N PHE A 59 18.35 -3.22 -4.40
CA PHE A 59 18.18 -3.80 -5.73
C PHE A 59 18.09 -5.33 -5.68
N ASP A 60 18.97 -5.97 -4.90
CA ASP A 60 18.95 -7.42 -4.72
C ASP A 60 17.65 -7.87 -4.05
N ASN A 61 17.20 -7.15 -3.02
CA ASN A 61 15.97 -7.46 -2.30
C ASN A 61 14.74 -7.29 -3.19
N ILE A 62 14.65 -6.19 -3.95
CA ILE A 62 13.46 -5.92 -4.77
C ILE A 62 13.34 -6.87 -5.96
N ASP A 63 14.45 -7.25 -6.62
CA ASP A 63 14.44 -8.25 -7.69
C ASP A 63 13.97 -9.63 -7.17
N ARG A 64 14.40 -10.03 -5.97
CA ARG A 64 13.91 -11.25 -5.31
C ARG A 64 12.43 -11.16 -4.97
N LEU A 65 11.97 -10.06 -4.38
CA LEU A 65 10.55 -9.84 -4.06
C LEU A 65 9.67 -9.91 -5.30
N TRP A 66 10.05 -9.25 -6.40
CA TRP A 66 9.27 -9.29 -7.64
C TRP A 66 9.20 -10.70 -8.24
N ARG A 67 10.32 -11.45 -8.21
CA ARG A 67 10.32 -12.83 -8.69
C ARG A 67 9.47 -13.74 -7.81
N ALA A 68 9.55 -13.59 -6.49
CA ALA A 68 8.77 -14.37 -5.54
C ALA A 68 7.27 -14.16 -5.73
N ASP A 69 6.85 -12.89 -5.79
CA ASP A 69 5.46 -12.52 -6.01
C ASP A 69 4.97 -13.00 -7.39
N LEU A 70 5.74 -12.79 -8.46
CA LEU A 70 5.36 -13.25 -9.81
C LEU A 70 5.18 -14.76 -9.91
N ASN A 71 5.92 -15.55 -9.11
CA ASN A 71 5.79 -17.00 -9.06
C ASN A 71 4.73 -17.48 -8.05
N GLY A 72 4.04 -16.57 -7.36
CA GLY A 72 3.01 -16.93 -6.37
C GLY A 72 3.59 -17.61 -5.14
N TYR A 73 4.72 -17.15 -4.62
CA TYR A 73 5.35 -17.76 -3.45
C TYR A 73 4.51 -17.55 -2.18
N GLU A 74 3.76 -18.58 -1.81
CA GLU A 74 2.75 -18.53 -0.74
C GLU A 74 3.26 -18.00 0.60
N PRO A 75 4.45 -18.40 1.12
CA PRO A 75 4.95 -17.87 2.39
C PRO A 75 5.16 -16.35 2.39
N LEU A 76 5.49 -15.75 1.24
CA LEU A 76 5.60 -14.30 1.10
C LEU A 76 4.23 -13.63 0.98
N LEU A 77 3.31 -14.22 0.22
CA LEU A 77 1.95 -13.70 0.05
C LEU A 77 1.13 -13.74 1.35
N ALA A 78 1.38 -14.75 2.19
CA ALA A 78 0.78 -14.93 3.50
C ALA A 78 1.62 -14.31 4.64
N ALA A 79 2.74 -13.64 4.33
CA ALA A 79 3.58 -13.04 5.35
C ALA A 79 2.84 -11.90 6.06
N GLU A 80 2.96 -11.86 7.38
CA GLU A 80 2.49 -10.75 8.18
C GLU A 80 3.51 -9.59 8.20
N PRO A 81 3.05 -8.34 8.36
CA PRO A 81 3.92 -7.20 8.59
C PRO A 81 4.70 -7.31 9.91
N ALA A 82 5.94 -6.85 9.91
CA ALA A 82 6.75 -6.74 11.11
C ALA A 82 6.61 -5.32 11.70
N GLU A 83 6.07 -5.22 12.92
CA GLU A 83 5.89 -3.93 13.60
C GLU A 83 7.20 -3.12 13.81
N PRO A 84 8.36 -3.75 14.15
CA PRO A 84 9.61 -3.01 14.29
C PRO A 84 10.08 -2.34 12.99
N ALA A 85 9.70 -2.89 11.83
CA ALA A 85 10.17 -2.41 10.53
C ALA A 85 9.72 -0.97 10.24
N TRP A 86 8.50 -0.58 10.64
CA TRP A 86 8.00 0.79 10.45
C TRP A 86 8.82 1.82 11.25
N ASN A 87 9.15 1.49 12.51
CA ASN A 87 9.95 2.36 13.37
C ASN A 87 11.40 2.43 12.88
N GLU A 88 11.96 1.28 12.48
CA GLU A 88 13.31 1.23 11.94
C GLU A 88 13.44 2.05 10.66
N ALA A 89 12.51 1.88 9.71
CA ALA A 89 12.54 2.58 8.43
C ALA A 89 12.42 4.10 8.60
N SER A 90 11.46 4.57 9.39
CA SER A 90 11.29 6.00 9.65
C SER A 90 12.51 6.61 10.35
N LEU A 91 13.06 5.95 11.36
CA LEU A 91 14.27 6.42 12.04
C LEU A 91 15.46 6.45 11.09
N ARG A 92 15.76 5.31 10.44
CA ARG A 92 16.93 5.19 9.56
C ARG A 92 16.89 6.17 8.41
N TRP A 93 15.72 6.43 7.82
CA TRP A 93 15.58 7.45 6.78
C TRP A 93 15.80 8.87 7.32
N LEU A 94 15.21 9.21 8.47
CA LEU A 94 15.35 10.54 9.08
C LEU A 94 16.80 10.87 9.47
N VAL A 95 17.56 9.87 9.94
CA VAL A 95 18.95 10.06 10.38
C VAL A 95 19.99 9.58 9.37
N ALA A 96 19.56 9.17 8.17
CA ALA A 96 20.47 8.65 7.16
C ALA A 96 21.55 9.69 6.78
N PRO A 97 22.79 9.25 6.51
CA PRO A 97 23.75 10.10 5.82
C PRO A 97 23.27 10.42 4.38
N GLU A 98 24.04 11.26 3.67
CA GLU A 98 23.76 11.65 2.28
C GLU A 98 23.33 10.46 1.39
N PRO A 99 22.41 10.67 0.43
CA PRO A 99 21.91 9.64 -0.49
C PRO A 99 23.02 8.76 -1.06
N GLY A 100 22.86 7.44 -0.98
CA GLY A 100 23.83 6.50 -1.50
C GLY A 100 23.67 6.32 -3.01
N PHE A 101 24.79 6.13 -3.71
CA PHE A 101 24.79 5.63 -5.08
C PHE A 101 25.59 4.33 -5.14
N PRO A 102 25.24 3.38 -6.03
CA PRO A 102 25.99 2.15 -6.16
C PRO A 102 27.49 2.43 -6.37
N THR A 103 28.32 1.76 -5.57
CA THR A 103 29.76 2.06 -5.47
C THR A 103 30.53 1.61 -6.71
N ASN A 104 29.96 0.64 -7.44
CA ASN A 104 30.46 0.17 -8.73
C ASN A 104 29.41 0.50 -9.81
N PRO A 105 29.76 1.22 -10.88
CA PRO A 105 28.93 1.23 -12.07
C PRO A 105 28.77 -0.22 -12.52
N SER A 106 27.54 -0.68 -12.62
CA SER A 106 27.24 -2.07 -12.91
C SER A 106 28.01 -2.58 -14.14
N GLU A 107 28.39 -3.86 -14.13
CA GLU A 107 28.78 -4.57 -15.34
C GLU A 107 27.58 -4.78 -16.31
N GLY A 108 26.48 -4.05 -16.08
CA GLY A 108 25.26 -4.13 -16.87
C GLY A 108 25.54 -3.82 -18.33
N ARG A 109 25.08 -4.71 -19.22
CA ARG A 109 25.25 -4.55 -20.67
C ARG A 109 24.36 -3.46 -21.26
N VAL A 110 23.35 -3.01 -20.52
CA VAL A 110 22.33 -2.05 -20.95
C VAL A 110 22.74 -0.64 -20.53
N ARG A 111 22.80 0.28 -21.50
CA ARG A 111 22.96 1.71 -21.23
C ARG A 111 21.59 2.34 -21.02
N VAL A 112 21.43 3.08 -19.94
CA VAL A 112 20.15 3.65 -19.50
C VAL A 112 20.20 5.17 -19.61
N GLY A 113 19.17 5.75 -20.20
CA GLY A 113 18.97 7.19 -20.34
C GLY A 113 17.59 7.64 -19.88
N LEU A 114 17.32 8.94 -20.02
CA LEU A 114 16.06 9.55 -19.59
C LEU A 114 14.83 9.02 -20.36
N ALA A 115 15.01 8.52 -21.59
CA ALA A 115 13.92 7.92 -22.36
C ALA A 115 13.43 6.60 -21.75
N ASP A 116 14.34 5.80 -21.19
CA ASP A 116 13.99 4.57 -20.47
C ASP A 116 13.21 4.91 -19.20
N VAL A 117 13.66 5.93 -18.45
CA VAL A 117 12.96 6.42 -17.26
C VAL A 117 11.56 6.94 -17.59
N ALA A 118 11.42 7.69 -18.68
CA ALA A 118 10.11 8.17 -19.15
C ALA A 118 9.16 7.01 -19.49
N THR A 119 9.68 5.92 -20.05
CA THR A 119 8.90 4.71 -20.36
C THR A 119 8.41 4.03 -19.07
N ILE A 120 9.26 3.95 -18.04
CA ILE A 120 8.90 3.42 -16.72
C ILE A 120 7.78 4.24 -16.10
N LYS A 121 7.90 5.57 -16.12
CA LYS A 121 6.87 6.48 -15.59
C LYS A 121 5.53 6.31 -16.30
N ALA A 122 5.52 6.44 -17.63
CA ALA A 122 4.28 6.31 -18.41
C ALA A 122 3.59 4.95 -18.23
N THR A 123 4.38 3.86 -18.12
CA THR A 123 3.82 2.53 -17.86
C THR A 123 3.25 2.41 -16.45
N SER A 124 3.91 3.00 -15.45
CA SER A 124 3.45 3.01 -14.07
C SER A 124 2.17 3.84 -13.91
N ASP A 125 2.07 4.99 -14.60
CA ASP A 125 0.87 5.84 -14.60
C ASP A 125 -0.33 5.11 -15.21
N MET A 126 -0.12 4.34 -16.29
CA MET A 126 -1.17 3.49 -16.86
C MET A 126 -1.66 2.46 -15.85
N PHE A 127 -0.77 1.83 -15.09
CA PHE A 127 -1.16 0.87 -14.06
C PHE A 127 -1.86 1.52 -12.86
N ALA A 128 -1.45 2.73 -12.47
CA ALA A 128 -2.13 3.50 -11.43
C ALA A 128 -3.59 3.81 -11.83
N GLN A 129 -3.82 4.20 -13.09
CA GLN A 129 -5.18 4.42 -13.61
C GLN A 129 -6.04 3.15 -13.59
N LEU A 130 -5.44 1.97 -13.83
CA LEU A 130 -6.14 0.69 -13.73
C LEU A 130 -6.45 0.32 -12.27
N ASP A 131 -5.53 0.58 -11.34
CA ASP A 131 -5.72 0.41 -9.90
C ASP A 131 -6.88 1.27 -9.39
N ASP A 132 -6.89 2.57 -9.71
CA ASP A 132 -7.95 3.49 -9.29
C ASP A 132 -9.32 3.09 -9.80
N ARG A 133 -9.40 2.55 -11.02
CA ARG A 133 -10.65 2.20 -11.67
C ARG A 133 -11.21 0.84 -11.26
N PHE A 134 -10.37 -0.18 -11.10
CA PHE A 134 -10.80 -1.57 -10.93
C PHE A 134 -10.38 -2.20 -9.60
N GLY A 135 -9.55 -1.51 -8.82
CA GLY A 135 -8.97 -1.99 -7.57
C GLY A 135 -7.66 -2.74 -7.77
N GLY A 136 -6.86 -2.78 -6.69
CA GLY A 136 -5.47 -3.23 -6.74
C GLY A 136 -5.21 -4.68 -7.10
N ASP A 137 -6.19 -5.59 -6.94
CA ASP A 137 -5.98 -6.98 -7.35
C ASP A 137 -6.01 -7.16 -8.88
N HIS A 138 -6.70 -6.29 -9.62
CA HIS A 138 -6.97 -6.48 -11.05
C HIS A 138 -5.70 -6.54 -11.92
N ALA A 139 -4.77 -5.60 -11.73
CA ALA A 139 -3.57 -5.46 -12.55
C ALA A 139 -2.26 -5.79 -11.82
N ARG A 140 -2.33 -6.25 -10.56
CA ARG A 140 -1.16 -6.42 -9.66
C ARG A 140 -0.07 -7.29 -10.30
N HIS A 141 -0.46 -8.49 -10.74
CA HIS A 141 0.47 -9.44 -11.34
C HIS A 141 1.13 -8.89 -12.62
N ALA A 142 0.42 -8.07 -13.40
CA ALA A 142 0.96 -7.45 -14.61
C ALA A 142 2.01 -6.38 -14.29
N VAL A 143 1.78 -5.56 -13.26
CA VAL A 143 2.78 -4.60 -12.74
C VAL A 143 4.03 -5.33 -12.30
N ILE A 144 3.90 -6.37 -11.48
CA ILE A 144 5.05 -7.13 -10.98
C ILE A 144 5.82 -7.81 -12.11
N GLN A 145 5.11 -8.33 -13.11
CA GLN A 145 5.76 -8.89 -14.29
C GLN A 145 6.61 -7.84 -15.02
N TYR A 146 6.06 -6.64 -15.25
CA TYR A 146 6.79 -5.52 -15.87
C TYR A 146 8.01 -5.11 -15.05
N LEU A 147 7.83 -4.93 -13.74
CA LEU A 147 8.92 -4.58 -12.83
C LEU A 147 10.04 -5.63 -12.85
N SER A 148 9.68 -6.92 -12.76
CA SER A 148 10.63 -8.03 -12.75
C SER A 148 11.37 -8.19 -14.08
N ARG A 149 10.67 -8.07 -15.22
CA ARG A 149 11.24 -8.41 -16.53
C ARG A 149 11.88 -7.24 -17.25
N ASP A 150 11.26 -6.07 -17.16
CA ASP A 150 11.64 -4.90 -17.95
C ASP A 150 12.41 -3.89 -17.10
N VAL A 151 12.01 -3.67 -15.84
CA VAL A 151 12.64 -2.65 -14.97
C VAL A 151 13.90 -3.17 -14.25
N ALA A 152 13.91 -4.40 -13.75
CA ALA A 152 15.07 -4.94 -13.02
C ALA A 152 16.40 -4.88 -13.82
N PRO A 153 16.44 -5.18 -15.14
CA PRO A 153 17.65 -5.01 -15.94
C PRO A 153 18.08 -3.55 -16.14
N ILE A 154 17.11 -2.60 -16.13
CA ILE A 154 17.37 -1.16 -16.24
C ILE A 154 17.96 -0.63 -14.93
N LEU A 155 17.39 -1.06 -13.79
CA LEU A 155 17.86 -0.67 -12.45
C LEU A 155 19.31 -1.07 -12.20
N THR A 156 19.74 -2.19 -12.78
CA THR A 156 21.11 -2.70 -12.71
C THR A 156 21.94 -2.36 -13.96
N GLY A 157 21.47 -1.45 -14.81
CA GLY A 157 22.15 -0.99 -16.02
C GLY A 157 23.23 0.08 -15.76
N GLN A 158 23.84 0.59 -16.83
CA GLN A 158 24.83 1.67 -16.78
C GLN A 158 24.16 3.04 -16.98
N TYR A 159 24.30 3.93 -16.01
CA TYR A 159 23.77 5.29 -16.05
C TYR A 159 24.71 6.28 -15.35
N THR A 160 24.57 7.57 -15.68
CA THR A 160 25.20 8.64 -14.90
C THR A 160 24.45 8.83 -13.59
N GLU A 161 25.08 9.48 -12.61
CA GLU A 161 24.43 9.78 -11.33
C GLU A 161 23.11 10.56 -11.52
N ALA A 162 23.11 11.57 -12.39
CA ALA A 162 21.92 12.36 -12.68
C ALA A 162 20.77 11.51 -13.25
N VAL A 163 21.06 10.57 -14.16
CA VAL A 163 20.04 9.66 -14.71
C VAL A 163 19.57 8.68 -13.65
N GLY A 164 20.49 8.10 -12.87
CA GLY A 164 20.12 7.12 -11.86
C GLY A 164 19.28 7.71 -10.72
N ARG A 165 19.45 8.99 -10.34
CA ARG A 165 18.53 9.65 -9.39
C ARG A 165 17.09 9.68 -9.90
N VAL A 166 16.89 10.08 -11.16
CA VAL A 166 15.55 10.12 -11.78
C VAL A 166 15.00 8.70 -11.98
N LEU A 167 15.86 7.74 -12.33
CA LEU A 167 15.50 6.32 -12.41
C LEU A 167 15.03 5.79 -11.04
N PHE A 168 15.77 6.04 -9.96
CA PHE A 168 15.42 5.55 -8.63
C PHE A 168 14.11 6.14 -8.14
N SER A 169 13.83 7.43 -8.38
CA SER A 169 12.49 8.00 -8.12
C SER A 169 11.40 7.27 -8.91
N ALA A 170 11.58 7.05 -10.21
CA ALA A 170 10.58 6.37 -11.03
C ALA A 170 10.33 4.92 -10.60
N VAL A 171 11.39 4.18 -10.24
CA VAL A 171 11.26 2.82 -9.71
C VAL A 171 10.65 2.83 -8.31
N ALA A 172 10.95 3.82 -7.47
CA ALA A 172 10.32 4.00 -6.17
C ALA A 172 8.81 4.26 -6.30
N GLU A 173 8.39 5.13 -7.22
CA GLU A 173 6.97 5.38 -7.55
C GLU A 173 6.27 4.08 -8.01
N ALA A 174 6.88 3.35 -8.93
CA ALA A 174 6.32 2.08 -9.42
C ALA A 174 6.26 0.99 -8.34
N THR A 175 7.24 0.97 -7.42
CA THR A 175 7.28 0.06 -6.28
C THR A 175 6.26 0.45 -5.22
N LEU A 176 6.04 1.75 -5.00
CA LEU A 176 4.98 2.27 -4.14
C LEU A 176 3.61 1.83 -4.67
N LEU A 177 3.37 1.93 -5.98
CA LEU A 177 2.17 1.42 -6.62
C LEU A 177 2.00 -0.09 -6.39
N ALA A 178 3.05 -0.89 -6.61
CA ALA A 178 3.01 -2.33 -6.30
C ALA A 178 2.68 -2.62 -4.83
N GLY A 179 3.19 -1.79 -3.91
CA GLY A 179 2.85 -1.83 -2.49
C GLY A 179 1.38 -1.53 -2.22
N TRP A 180 0.82 -0.48 -2.83
CA TRP A 180 -0.60 -0.14 -2.74
C TRP A 180 -1.52 -1.25 -3.26
N MET A 181 -1.19 -1.80 -4.43
CA MET A 181 -1.97 -2.89 -5.03
C MET A 181 -1.92 -4.16 -4.18
N SER A 182 -0.76 -4.46 -3.58
CA SER A 182 -0.61 -5.58 -2.64
C SER A 182 -1.36 -5.33 -1.32
N TYR A 183 -1.38 -4.08 -0.86
CA TYR A 183 -2.15 -3.65 0.31
C TYR A 183 -3.66 -3.82 0.09
N ASP A 184 -4.17 -3.42 -1.07
CA ASP A 184 -5.58 -3.55 -1.44
C ASP A 184 -6.02 -5.02 -1.65
N ALA A 185 -5.08 -5.88 -2.03
CA ALA A 185 -5.24 -7.34 -2.07
C ALA A 185 -5.06 -8.02 -0.70
N CYS A 186 -4.86 -7.25 0.38
CA CYS A 186 -4.60 -7.74 1.74
C CYS A 186 -3.33 -8.60 1.93
N HIS A 187 -2.37 -8.56 0.99
CA HIS A 187 -1.03 -9.11 1.16
C HIS A 187 -0.16 -8.14 1.97
N HIS A 188 -0.52 -7.90 3.22
CA HIS A 188 0.01 -6.78 3.99
C HIS A 188 1.52 -6.89 4.28
N GLY A 189 2.05 -8.08 4.58
CA GLY A 189 3.50 -8.23 4.78
C GLY A 189 4.29 -7.99 3.50
N LEU A 190 3.78 -8.43 2.35
CA LEU A 190 4.39 -8.14 1.04
C LEU A 190 4.35 -6.62 0.75
N ALA A 191 3.20 -5.98 0.95
CA ALA A 191 3.03 -4.54 0.79
C ALA A 191 4.03 -3.75 1.65
N GLN A 192 4.21 -4.15 2.92
CA GLN A 192 5.20 -3.52 3.82
C GLN A 192 6.61 -3.63 3.23
N ARG A 193 7.01 -4.80 2.73
CA ARG A 193 8.33 -5.01 2.12
C ARG A 193 8.51 -4.14 0.87
N TYR A 194 7.49 -4.00 0.02
CA TYR A 194 7.55 -3.07 -1.11
C TYR A 194 7.69 -1.62 -0.66
N PHE A 195 6.93 -1.17 0.35
CA PHE A 195 7.09 0.18 0.88
C PHE A 195 8.51 0.43 1.43
N LEU A 196 9.12 -0.55 2.10
CA LEU A 196 10.49 -0.44 2.60
C LEU A 196 11.50 -0.27 1.45
N GLN A 197 11.35 -1.04 0.37
CA GLN A 197 12.23 -0.90 -0.81
C GLN A 197 12.00 0.43 -1.53
N ALA A 198 10.73 0.85 -1.70
CA ALA A 198 10.39 2.13 -2.30
C ALA A 198 10.99 3.29 -1.50
N LEU A 199 10.88 3.27 -0.16
CA LEU A 199 11.42 4.32 0.70
C LEU A 199 12.94 4.43 0.54
N ARG A 200 13.62 3.29 0.45
CA ARG A 200 15.05 3.25 0.24
C ARG A 200 15.46 3.82 -1.12
N LEU A 201 14.76 3.43 -2.19
CA LEU A 201 14.98 3.96 -3.53
C LEU A 201 14.74 5.48 -3.60
N ALA A 202 13.68 5.98 -2.97
CA ALA A 202 13.40 7.41 -2.87
C ALA A 202 14.48 8.17 -2.08
N GLN A 203 15.02 7.56 -1.01
CA GLN A 203 16.16 8.10 -0.28
C GLN A 203 17.39 8.24 -1.17
N ASP A 204 17.76 7.18 -1.88
CA ASP A 204 18.95 7.16 -2.76
C ASP A 204 18.76 8.07 -3.99
N ALA A 205 17.51 8.27 -4.45
CA ALA A 205 17.14 9.27 -5.45
C ALA A 205 17.31 10.72 -4.95
N ASN A 206 17.40 10.94 -3.63
CA ASN A 206 17.26 12.24 -2.96
C ASN A 206 15.86 12.87 -3.13
N ASP A 207 14.82 12.04 -3.27
CA ASP A 207 13.44 12.48 -3.44
C ASP A 207 12.69 12.47 -2.12
N ARG A 208 12.89 13.53 -1.32
CA ARG A 208 12.29 13.63 0.01
C ARG A 208 10.76 13.70 -0.03
N ARG A 209 10.17 14.32 -1.06
CA ARG A 209 8.71 14.42 -1.18
C ARG A 209 8.11 13.03 -1.38
N LEU A 210 8.68 12.23 -2.28
CA LEU A 210 8.25 10.84 -2.49
C LEU A 210 8.49 9.98 -1.25
N ALA A 211 9.64 10.10 -0.59
CA ALA A 211 9.92 9.38 0.66
C ALA A 211 8.89 9.68 1.76
N GLY A 212 8.49 10.95 1.92
CA GLY A 212 7.40 11.34 2.83
C GLY A 212 6.07 10.69 2.46
N SER A 213 5.73 10.64 1.16
CA SER A 213 4.52 9.96 0.68
C SER A 213 4.55 8.46 0.97
N ILE A 214 5.70 7.80 0.84
CA ILE A 214 5.86 6.38 1.17
C ILE A 214 5.67 6.13 2.68
N LEU A 215 6.18 7.01 3.55
CA LEU A 215 5.90 6.94 4.98
C LEU A 215 4.42 7.18 5.30
N SER A 216 3.75 8.06 4.55
CA SER A 216 2.29 8.25 4.62
C SER A 216 1.54 6.98 4.25
N ALA A 217 1.94 6.28 3.18
CA ALA A 217 1.38 4.98 2.80
C ALA A 217 1.57 3.91 3.89
N MET A 218 2.77 3.84 4.50
CA MET A 218 3.01 2.97 5.65
C MET A 218 2.14 3.36 6.85
N SER A 219 1.90 4.66 7.09
CA SER A 219 1.04 5.16 8.17
C SER A 219 -0.41 4.70 7.97
N HIS A 220 -0.91 4.80 6.73
CA HIS A 220 -2.22 4.30 6.35
C HIS A 220 -2.33 2.78 6.56
N GLN A 221 -1.33 2.01 6.12
CA GLN A 221 -1.25 0.56 6.35
C GLN A 221 -1.27 0.22 7.85
N ALA A 222 -0.43 0.86 8.65
CA ALA A 222 -0.35 0.62 10.09
C ALA A 222 -1.67 0.98 10.80
N THR A 223 -2.35 2.05 10.37
CA THR A 223 -3.68 2.43 10.88
C THR A 223 -4.70 1.33 10.62
N PHE A 224 -4.76 0.82 9.39
CA PHE A 224 -5.67 -0.25 9.00
C PHE A 224 -5.45 -1.54 9.83
N LEU A 225 -4.19 -1.86 10.13
CA LEU A 225 -3.80 -3.05 10.89
C LEU A 225 -3.86 -2.88 12.42
N GLY A 226 -4.40 -1.76 12.91
CA GLY A 226 -4.55 -1.54 14.34
C GLY A 226 -3.26 -1.14 15.08
N ARG A 227 -2.25 -0.64 14.36
CA ARG A 227 -0.94 -0.24 14.88
C ARG A 227 -0.82 1.28 14.92
N TYR A 228 -1.72 1.88 15.70
CA TYR A 228 -1.98 3.32 15.68
C TYR A 228 -0.79 4.17 16.16
N THR A 229 -0.02 3.70 17.14
CA THR A 229 1.17 4.42 17.61
C THR A 229 2.24 4.50 16.53
N GLN A 230 2.52 3.39 15.83
CA GLN A 230 3.44 3.36 14.70
C GLN A 230 2.92 4.23 13.55
N ALA A 231 1.62 4.18 13.27
CA ALA A 231 1.00 5.01 12.24
C ALA A 231 1.20 6.51 12.50
N ALA A 232 0.95 6.98 13.72
CA ALA A 232 1.17 8.38 14.11
C ALA A 232 2.66 8.76 14.02
N THR A 233 3.57 7.87 14.46
CA THR A 233 5.02 8.09 14.33
C THR A 233 5.46 8.22 12.87
N LEU A 234 4.95 7.38 11.97
CA LEU A 234 5.25 7.43 10.54
C LEU A 234 4.78 8.75 9.90
N ALA A 235 3.56 9.20 10.21
CA ALA A 235 3.03 10.46 9.71
C ALA A 235 3.86 11.67 10.19
N ARG A 236 4.24 11.68 11.47
CA ARG A 236 5.13 12.71 12.04
C ARG A 236 6.53 12.66 11.43
N ALA A 237 7.07 11.48 11.21
CA ALA A 237 8.36 11.29 10.55
C ALA A 237 8.34 11.85 9.12
N ALA A 238 7.26 11.59 8.37
CA ALA A 238 7.06 12.16 7.05
C ALA A 238 7.11 13.70 7.10
N LEU A 239 6.32 14.34 7.97
CA LEU A 239 6.31 15.81 8.16
C LEU A 239 7.69 16.37 8.51
N MET A 240 8.39 15.73 9.46
CA MET A 240 9.70 16.18 9.91
C MET A 240 10.73 16.10 8.78
N GLY A 241 10.77 14.97 8.06
CA GLY A 241 11.76 14.72 7.02
C GLY A 241 11.56 15.53 5.75
N ILE A 242 10.33 15.95 5.43
CA ILE A 242 10.07 16.80 4.25
C ILE A 242 10.17 18.30 4.53
N SER A 243 10.41 18.73 5.77
CA SER A 243 10.31 20.14 6.20
C SER A 243 10.99 21.17 5.28
N ALA A 244 12.13 20.82 4.67
CA ALA A 244 12.87 21.71 3.75
C ALA A 244 12.25 21.82 2.33
N VAL A 245 11.39 20.88 1.94
CA VAL A 245 10.79 20.80 0.60
C VAL A 245 9.26 20.67 0.65
N ALA A 246 8.66 20.89 1.82
CA ALA A 246 7.26 20.62 2.08
C ALA A 246 6.34 21.54 1.30
N THR A 247 5.33 20.97 0.65
CA THR A 247 4.25 21.72 0.02
C THR A 247 3.01 21.75 0.91
N PRO A 248 2.11 22.73 0.76
CA PRO A 248 0.84 22.80 1.48
C PRO A 248 0.06 21.48 1.45
N THR A 249 -0.08 20.87 0.27
CA THR A 249 -0.87 19.64 0.09
C THR A 249 -0.23 18.43 0.80
N LEU A 250 1.10 18.28 0.75
CA LEU A 250 1.80 17.22 1.48
C LEU A 250 1.66 17.37 3.00
N ARG A 251 1.77 18.60 3.51
CA ARG A 251 1.57 18.87 4.94
C ARG A 251 0.14 18.53 5.36
N ALA A 252 -0.84 18.89 4.54
CA ALA A 252 -2.24 18.56 4.79
C ALA A 252 -2.46 17.05 4.88
N GLN A 253 -1.97 16.30 3.89
CA GLN A 253 -2.09 14.85 3.87
C GLN A 253 -1.46 14.20 5.11
N PHE A 254 -0.25 14.59 5.48
CA PHE A 254 0.43 13.93 6.59
C PHE A 254 -0.20 14.27 7.94
N HIS A 255 -0.74 15.47 8.12
CA HIS A 255 -1.56 15.80 9.29
C HIS A 255 -2.88 15.01 9.31
N ALA A 256 -3.51 14.77 8.16
CA ALA A 256 -4.69 13.92 8.07
C ALA A 256 -4.39 12.47 8.47
N MET A 257 -3.25 11.90 8.01
CA MET A 257 -2.80 10.57 8.44
C MET A 257 -2.49 10.51 9.94
N GLU A 258 -1.88 11.55 10.51
CA GLU A 258 -1.69 11.65 11.95
C GLU A 258 -3.04 11.66 12.68
N ALA A 259 -4.02 12.43 12.20
CA ALA A 259 -5.36 12.48 12.77
C ALA A 259 -6.05 11.11 12.75
N ARG A 260 -5.98 10.38 11.62
CA ARG A 260 -6.53 9.02 11.47
C ARG A 260 -5.99 8.06 12.53
N ALA A 261 -4.67 8.11 12.76
CA ALA A 261 -4.04 7.28 13.77
C ALA A 261 -4.48 7.66 15.20
N LEU A 262 -4.50 8.96 15.52
CA LEU A 262 -4.89 9.48 16.84
C LEU A 262 -6.37 9.23 17.17
N ALA A 263 -7.25 9.30 16.17
CA ALA A 263 -8.67 9.03 16.33
C ALA A 263 -8.89 7.64 16.92
N ARG A 264 -8.13 6.67 16.43
CA ARG A 264 -8.18 5.26 16.85
C ARG A 264 -7.51 4.98 18.19
N THR A 265 -6.73 5.91 18.73
CA THR A 265 -6.26 5.84 20.13
C THR A 265 -7.26 6.44 21.12
N GLY A 266 -8.34 7.07 20.63
CA GLY A 266 -9.36 7.73 21.44
C GLY A 266 -8.96 9.13 21.93
N ASP A 267 -7.88 9.72 21.40
CA ASP A 267 -7.46 11.07 21.75
C ASP A 267 -8.19 12.11 20.87
N CYS A 268 -9.41 12.46 21.26
CA CYS A 268 -10.25 13.38 20.49
C CYS A 268 -9.58 14.75 20.29
N LYS A 269 -8.88 15.27 21.31
CA LYS A 269 -8.26 16.59 21.24
C LYS A 269 -7.09 16.61 20.27
N ALA A 270 -6.23 15.60 20.33
CA ALA A 270 -5.09 15.50 19.41
C ALA A 270 -5.58 15.27 17.97
N THR A 271 -6.64 14.48 17.80
CA THR A 271 -7.30 14.25 16.50
C THR A 271 -7.81 15.57 15.89
N GLU A 272 -8.61 16.33 16.63
CA GLU A 272 -9.13 17.62 16.17
C GLU A 272 -8.01 18.61 15.84
N HIS A 273 -6.97 18.67 16.69
CA HIS A 273 -5.82 19.52 16.43
C HIS A 273 -5.10 19.16 15.13
N ALA A 274 -4.90 17.87 14.87
CA ALA A 274 -4.28 17.39 13.64
C ALA A 274 -5.17 17.68 12.40
N LEU A 275 -6.50 17.50 12.49
CA LEU A 275 -7.42 17.87 11.41
C LEU A 275 -7.40 19.37 11.11
N VAL A 276 -7.38 20.22 12.14
CA VAL A 276 -7.25 21.68 11.96
C VAL A 276 -5.92 22.04 11.29
N ALA A 277 -4.83 21.38 11.68
CA ALA A 277 -3.54 21.57 11.01
C ALA A 277 -3.57 21.13 9.55
N ALA A 278 -4.27 20.03 9.23
CA ALA A 278 -4.47 19.56 7.87
C ALA A 278 -5.27 20.56 7.02
N THR A 279 -6.41 21.04 7.52
CA THR A 279 -7.25 22.05 6.86
C THR A 279 -6.49 23.34 6.61
N ASN A 280 -5.82 23.90 7.63
CA ASN A 280 -5.04 25.13 7.49
C ASN A 280 -3.91 24.98 6.46
N ALA A 281 -3.26 23.81 6.41
CA ALA A 281 -2.24 23.54 5.42
C ALA A 281 -2.85 23.52 4.01
N LEU A 282 -3.98 22.83 3.80
CA LEU A 282 -4.62 22.77 2.49
C LEU A 282 -5.17 24.13 2.03
N ASP A 283 -5.77 24.91 2.94
CA ASP A 283 -6.27 26.27 2.66
C ASP A 283 -5.14 27.25 2.31
N SER A 284 -3.91 26.96 2.73
CA SER A 284 -2.72 27.74 2.36
C SER A 284 -2.19 27.41 0.96
N LYS A 285 -2.82 26.48 0.23
CA LYS A 285 -2.46 26.12 -1.15
C LYS A 285 -2.63 27.33 -2.07
N ASN A 286 -1.50 27.94 -2.42
CA ASN A 286 -1.43 29.10 -3.30
C ASN A 286 -0.19 29.06 -4.21
N ASN A 287 0.53 27.93 -4.25
CA ASN A 287 1.79 27.77 -4.96
C ASN A 287 1.66 26.71 -6.06
N ASP A 288 2.20 26.99 -7.24
CA ASP A 288 2.21 26.10 -8.41
C ASP A 288 3.26 24.96 -8.31
N ASP A 289 3.98 24.85 -7.18
CA ASP A 289 5.05 23.86 -6.93
C ASP A 289 4.53 22.51 -6.38
N GLU A 290 3.22 22.25 -6.45
CA GLU A 290 2.65 20.97 -6.04
C GLU A 290 3.04 19.85 -7.03
N PRO A 291 3.60 18.73 -6.56
CA PRO A 291 3.83 17.58 -7.43
C PRO A 291 2.51 17.08 -8.04
N GLU A 292 2.52 16.72 -9.32
CA GLU A 292 1.31 16.24 -10.01
C GLU A 292 0.67 15.04 -9.31
N TRP A 293 1.47 14.10 -8.81
CA TRP A 293 0.99 12.88 -8.15
C TRP A 293 0.25 13.11 -6.82
N ILE A 294 0.35 14.29 -6.17
CA ILE A 294 -0.42 14.60 -4.95
C ILE A 294 -1.71 15.37 -5.26
N SER A 295 -2.02 15.62 -6.53
CA SER A 295 -3.20 16.42 -6.92
C SER A 295 -4.53 15.79 -6.50
N TYR A 296 -4.56 14.48 -6.26
CA TYR A 296 -5.75 13.79 -5.76
C TYR A 296 -6.14 14.21 -4.34
N PHE A 297 -5.17 14.67 -3.53
CA PHE A 297 -5.44 15.09 -2.16
C PHE A 297 -5.98 16.53 -2.16
N ASP A 298 -7.29 16.66 -2.22
CA ASP A 298 -8.01 17.92 -2.26
C ASP A 298 -8.95 18.08 -1.04
N THR A 299 -9.86 19.06 -1.11
CA THR A 299 -10.83 19.30 -0.03
C THR A 299 -11.78 18.13 0.17
N THR A 300 -12.07 17.39 -0.91
CA THR A 300 -12.95 16.21 -0.90
C THR A 300 -12.25 15.05 -0.19
N GLU A 301 -10.99 14.79 -0.54
CA GLU A 301 -10.18 13.75 0.09
C GLU A 301 -9.93 14.07 1.57
N LEU A 302 -9.66 15.34 1.91
CA LEU A 302 -9.53 15.75 3.32
C LEU A 302 -10.85 15.57 4.10
N ALA A 303 -12.00 15.81 3.47
CA ALA A 303 -13.30 15.55 4.09
C ALA A 303 -13.50 14.04 4.32
N ALA A 304 -13.07 13.18 3.39
CA ALA A 304 -13.09 11.73 3.58
C ALA A 304 -12.28 11.32 4.82
N GLU A 305 -11.05 11.84 4.94
CA GLU A 305 -10.18 11.57 6.09
C GLU A 305 -10.76 12.08 7.41
N ALA A 306 -11.35 13.28 7.41
CA ALA A 306 -12.04 13.84 8.56
C ALA A 306 -13.25 12.98 8.98
N ALA A 307 -14.03 12.47 8.03
CA ALA A 307 -15.17 11.60 8.29
C ALA A 307 -14.77 10.33 9.03
N HIS A 308 -13.69 9.68 8.59
CA HIS A 308 -13.10 8.55 9.28
C HIS A 308 -12.69 8.88 10.72
N CYS A 309 -11.97 10.00 10.90
CA CYS A 309 -11.55 10.44 12.22
C CYS A 309 -12.74 10.65 13.16
N PHE A 310 -13.78 11.37 12.70
CA PHE A 310 -14.97 11.65 13.50
C PHE A 310 -15.79 10.39 13.82
N ARG A 311 -15.87 9.43 12.88
CA ARG A 311 -16.48 8.12 13.12
C ARG A 311 -15.76 7.40 14.26
N ASP A 312 -14.43 7.39 14.21
CA ASP A 312 -13.59 6.63 15.14
C ASP A 312 -13.54 7.25 16.55
N VAL A 313 -13.72 8.58 16.68
CA VAL A 313 -13.91 9.26 17.99
C VAL A 313 -15.38 9.34 18.46
N ASN A 314 -16.28 8.61 17.81
CA ASN A 314 -17.73 8.57 18.11
C ASN A 314 -18.45 9.93 18.00
N SER A 315 -18.00 10.82 17.11
CA SER A 315 -18.71 12.05 16.76
C SER A 315 -19.57 11.85 15.50
N ALA A 316 -20.66 11.09 15.64
CA ALA A 316 -21.47 10.63 14.50
C ALA A 316 -21.95 11.77 13.58
N ARG A 317 -22.43 12.88 14.14
CA ARG A 317 -22.92 14.04 13.35
C ARG A 317 -21.81 14.69 12.52
N GLN A 318 -20.60 14.80 13.06
CA GLN A 318 -19.47 15.34 12.30
C GLN A 318 -19.00 14.34 11.24
N ALA A 319 -19.05 13.04 11.53
CA ALA A 319 -18.72 12.00 10.57
C ALA A 319 -19.65 12.03 9.36
N VAL A 320 -20.97 12.11 9.58
CA VAL A 320 -21.98 12.26 8.50
C VAL A 320 -21.68 13.49 7.65
N ALA A 321 -21.57 14.67 8.28
CA ALA A 321 -21.36 15.92 7.54
C ALA A 321 -20.07 15.93 6.70
N ASN A 322 -19.01 15.27 7.16
CA ASN A 322 -17.77 15.19 6.38
C ASN A 322 -17.86 14.12 5.28
N ALA A 323 -18.51 12.98 5.54
CA ALA A 323 -18.67 11.92 4.54
C ALA A 323 -19.57 12.35 3.38
N GLU A 324 -20.60 13.17 3.62
CA GLU A 324 -21.42 13.78 2.57
C GLU A 324 -20.60 14.68 1.63
N ASN A 325 -19.60 15.37 2.17
CA ASN A 325 -18.70 16.24 1.40
C ASN A 325 -17.52 15.48 0.75
N ALA A 326 -17.39 14.18 1.01
CA ALA A 326 -16.29 13.34 0.52
C ALA A 326 -16.62 12.60 -0.79
N MET A 327 -17.86 12.64 -1.26
CA MET A 327 -18.28 11.96 -2.48
C MET A 327 -18.11 12.90 -3.69
N SER A 328 -17.21 12.54 -4.60
CA SER A 328 -16.92 13.34 -5.80
C SER A 328 -17.67 12.84 -7.04
N GLY A 329 -18.03 11.55 -7.07
CA GLY A 329 -18.58 10.86 -8.24
C GLY A 329 -17.55 10.51 -9.31
N ASN A 330 -16.28 10.84 -9.12
CA ASN A 330 -15.21 10.65 -10.11
C ASN A 330 -14.35 9.42 -9.82
N HIS A 331 -14.30 8.94 -8.57
CA HIS A 331 -13.44 7.86 -8.13
C HIS A 331 -14.23 6.80 -7.36
N VAL A 332 -14.69 5.77 -8.07
CA VAL A 332 -15.58 4.71 -7.55
C VAL A 332 -15.06 4.10 -6.25
N ARG A 333 -13.73 3.86 -6.15
CA ARG A 333 -13.10 3.29 -4.95
C ARG A 333 -13.16 4.24 -3.75
N SER A 334 -12.81 5.51 -3.93
CA SER A 334 -12.86 6.50 -2.86
C SER A 334 -14.29 6.76 -2.41
N ASP A 335 -15.22 6.88 -3.38
CA ASP A 335 -16.64 7.03 -3.11
C ASP A 335 -17.17 5.82 -2.32
N PHE A 336 -16.81 4.58 -2.68
CA PHE A 336 -17.16 3.38 -1.89
C PHE A 336 -16.75 3.49 -0.41
N PHE A 337 -15.50 3.88 -0.13
CA PHE A 337 -15.03 3.99 1.25
C PHE A 337 -15.75 5.11 2.01
N ALA A 338 -15.95 6.27 1.37
CA ALA A 338 -16.71 7.37 1.96
C ALA A 338 -18.16 6.97 2.26
N THR A 339 -18.84 6.27 1.36
CA THR A 339 -20.20 5.77 1.55
C THR A 339 -20.27 4.73 2.67
N MET A 340 -19.30 3.82 2.78
CA MET A 340 -19.24 2.88 3.91
C MET A 340 -19.01 3.56 5.26
N VAL A 341 -18.20 4.62 5.30
CA VAL A 341 -18.03 5.46 6.50
C VAL A 341 -19.32 6.18 6.86
N LEU A 342 -20.04 6.70 5.87
CA LEU A 342 -21.34 7.33 6.06
C LEU A 342 -22.37 6.34 6.65
N ALA A 343 -22.44 5.12 6.11
CA ALA A 343 -23.31 4.07 6.63
C ALA A 343 -23.00 3.74 8.10
N ASP A 344 -21.71 3.57 8.45
CA ASP A 344 -21.31 3.32 9.84
C ASP A 344 -21.62 4.52 10.75
N ALA A 345 -21.47 5.74 10.25
CA ALA A 345 -21.78 6.96 10.99
C ALA A 345 -23.28 7.07 11.31
N HIS A 346 -24.18 6.78 10.35
CA HIS A 346 -25.63 6.71 10.59
C HIS A 346 -25.98 5.62 11.62
N LEU A 347 -25.34 4.46 11.53
CA LEU A 347 -25.58 3.39 12.49
C LEU A 347 -25.22 3.82 13.92
N ARG A 348 -24.08 4.51 14.08
CA ARG A 348 -23.65 5.10 15.37
C ARG A 348 -24.52 6.26 15.83
N ALA A 349 -25.17 6.98 14.91
CA ALA A 349 -26.16 8.01 15.22
C ALA A 349 -27.50 7.43 15.72
N GLY A 350 -27.70 6.11 15.63
CA GLY A 350 -28.95 5.46 15.97
C GLY A 350 -29.98 5.48 14.84
N GLU A 351 -29.52 5.57 13.59
CA GLU A 351 -30.33 5.66 12.38
C GLU A 351 -30.13 4.40 11.50
N PRO A 352 -30.55 3.21 11.96
CA PRO A 352 -30.27 1.95 11.25
C PRO A 352 -30.94 1.87 9.88
N GLU A 353 -32.10 2.51 9.68
CA GLU A 353 -32.78 2.59 8.38
C GLU A 353 -31.89 3.29 7.33
N GLU A 354 -31.35 4.45 7.69
CA GLU A 354 -30.50 5.22 6.79
C GLU A 354 -29.15 4.54 6.57
N ALA A 355 -28.58 3.95 7.62
CA ALA A 355 -27.36 3.15 7.53
C ALA A 355 -27.50 1.99 6.52
N CYS A 356 -28.61 1.26 6.56
CA CYS A 356 -28.89 0.16 5.62
C CYS A 356 -29.06 0.68 4.19
N ARG A 357 -29.78 1.79 4.01
CA ARG A 357 -29.98 2.42 2.69
C ARG A 357 -28.64 2.83 2.06
N VAL A 358 -27.80 3.54 2.82
CA VAL A 358 -26.47 3.99 2.37
C VAL A 358 -25.54 2.80 2.12
N ALA A 359 -25.62 1.73 2.92
CA ALA A 359 -24.82 0.53 2.70
C ALA A 359 -25.18 -0.21 1.40
N LEU A 360 -26.45 -0.17 0.96
CA LEU A 360 -26.85 -0.70 -0.36
C LEU A 360 -26.21 0.12 -1.49
N ASP A 361 -26.24 1.46 -1.40
CA ASP A 361 -25.57 2.33 -2.37
C ASP A 361 -24.07 1.99 -2.49
N ALA A 362 -23.40 1.70 -1.35
CA ALA A 362 -22.00 1.26 -1.36
C ALA A 362 -21.82 -0.12 -2.02
N LEU A 363 -22.73 -1.07 -1.82
CA LEU A 363 -22.66 -2.39 -2.45
C LEU A 363 -22.78 -2.30 -3.97
N ASP A 364 -23.66 -1.43 -4.48
CA ASP A 364 -23.81 -1.14 -5.91
C ASP A 364 -22.52 -0.55 -6.51
N LEU A 365 -21.91 0.43 -5.84
CA LEU A 365 -20.63 1.02 -6.25
C LEU A 365 -19.51 -0.04 -6.29
N GLY A 366 -19.50 -0.93 -5.30
CA GLY A 366 -18.46 -1.93 -5.11
C GLY A 366 -18.50 -3.10 -6.10
N GLU A 367 -19.58 -3.30 -6.88
CA GLU A 367 -19.68 -4.41 -7.83
C GLU A 367 -18.55 -4.42 -8.88
N GLN A 368 -18.09 -3.23 -9.27
CA GLN A 368 -17.05 -3.04 -10.28
C GLN A 368 -15.64 -3.22 -9.71
N LEU A 369 -15.49 -3.28 -8.38
CA LEU A 369 -14.20 -3.30 -7.70
C LEU A 369 -13.72 -4.73 -7.40
N LYS A 370 -12.42 -4.95 -7.53
CA LYS A 370 -11.70 -6.13 -7.02
C LYS A 370 -10.73 -5.68 -5.92
N SER A 371 -11.21 -5.66 -4.68
CA SER A 371 -10.43 -5.23 -3.52
C SER A 371 -10.85 -6.03 -2.28
N ALA A 372 -9.88 -6.70 -1.65
CA ALA A 372 -10.10 -7.41 -0.39
C ALA A 372 -10.37 -6.42 0.76
N ARG A 373 -9.82 -5.20 0.68
CA ARG A 373 -10.08 -4.12 1.65
C ARG A 373 -11.55 -3.67 1.65
N CYS A 374 -12.21 -3.61 0.49
CA CYS A 374 -13.66 -3.35 0.43
C CYS A 374 -14.46 -4.41 1.21
N VAL A 375 -14.02 -5.68 1.11
CA VAL A 375 -14.63 -6.80 1.85
C VAL A 375 -14.43 -6.63 3.36
N SER A 376 -13.25 -6.20 3.82
CA SER A 376 -12.98 -5.93 5.24
C SER A 376 -13.88 -4.82 5.81
N TYR A 377 -14.14 -3.76 5.05
CA TYR A 377 -15.03 -2.66 5.47
C TYR A 377 -16.48 -3.13 5.64
N LEU A 378 -16.97 -3.96 4.72
CA LEU A 378 -18.30 -4.56 4.82
C LEU A 378 -18.38 -5.54 6.00
N ALA A 379 -17.33 -6.32 6.26
CA ALA A 379 -17.27 -7.21 7.41
C ALA A 379 -17.34 -6.44 8.75
N GLU A 380 -16.64 -5.31 8.85
CA GLU A 380 -16.70 -4.42 10.01
C GLU A 380 -18.11 -3.83 10.20
N PHE A 381 -18.70 -3.28 9.14
CA PHE A 381 -20.06 -2.75 9.16
C PHE A 381 -21.08 -3.82 9.59
N ARG A 382 -20.96 -5.03 9.06
CA ARG A 382 -21.83 -6.17 9.41
C ARG A 382 -21.70 -6.55 10.89
N ALA A 383 -20.49 -6.53 11.44
CA ALA A 383 -20.26 -6.74 12.86
C ALA A 383 -20.94 -5.66 13.71
N HIS A 384 -20.93 -4.41 13.26
CA HIS A 384 -21.62 -3.31 13.95
C HIS A 384 -23.15 -3.44 13.85
N LEU A 385 -23.68 -3.76 12.67
CA LEU A 385 -25.10 -3.96 12.42
C LEU A 385 -25.68 -5.10 13.27
N SER A 386 -24.91 -6.17 13.47
CA SER A 386 -25.36 -7.29 14.33
C SER A 386 -25.64 -6.88 15.78
N ARG A 387 -25.01 -5.81 16.27
CA ARG A 387 -25.19 -5.30 17.64
C ARG A 387 -26.44 -4.44 17.80
N THR A 388 -27.00 -3.90 16.72
CA THR A 388 -28.22 -3.07 16.76
C THR A 388 -29.50 -3.90 16.85
N GLY A 389 -29.40 -5.23 16.72
CA GLY A 389 -30.51 -6.17 16.87
C GLY A 389 -31.25 -6.48 15.57
N ASN A 390 -32.18 -7.43 15.64
CA ASN A 390 -32.84 -8.04 14.47
C ASN A 390 -34.18 -7.33 14.12
N SER A 391 -34.11 -6.07 13.67
CA SER A 391 -35.27 -5.32 13.18
C SER A 391 -35.72 -5.82 11.80
N SER A 392 -36.92 -5.44 11.34
CA SER A 392 -37.34 -5.73 9.95
C SER A 392 -36.40 -5.09 8.93
N THR A 393 -36.00 -3.84 9.17
CA THR A 393 -35.08 -3.10 8.30
C THR A 393 -33.76 -3.86 8.11
N VAL A 394 -33.18 -4.39 9.19
CA VAL A 394 -31.91 -5.14 9.11
C VAL A 394 -32.08 -6.44 8.32
N ARG A 395 -33.20 -7.15 8.47
CA ARG A 395 -33.48 -8.36 7.67
C ARG A 395 -33.67 -8.05 6.19
N ASP A 396 -34.47 -7.03 5.88
CA ASP A 396 -34.72 -6.62 4.50
C ASP A 396 -33.43 -6.16 3.80
N PHE A 397 -32.53 -5.51 4.55
CA PHE A 397 -31.19 -5.18 4.09
C PHE A 397 -30.33 -6.43 3.88
N GLU A 398 -30.26 -7.35 4.84
CA GLU A 398 -29.46 -8.58 4.73
C GLU A 398 -29.90 -9.44 3.53
N ASP A 399 -31.19 -9.51 3.25
CA ASP A 399 -31.77 -10.23 2.10
C ASP A 399 -31.34 -9.59 0.77
N GLN A 400 -31.39 -8.26 0.65
CA GLN A 400 -30.91 -7.54 -0.55
C GLN A 400 -29.39 -7.64 -0.69
N ALA A 401 -28.66 -7.42 0.41
CA ALA A 401 -27.22 -7.46 0.44
C ALA A 401 -26.67 -8.84 0.01
N ALA A 402 -27.40 -9.93 0.29
CA ALA A 402 -27.05 -11.29 -0.12
C ALA A 402 -26.94 -11.49 -1.64
N GLU A 403 -27.48 -10.59 -2.46
CA GLU A 403 -27.33 -10.63 -3.92
C GLU A 403 -25.98 -10.08 -4.39
N HIS A 404 -25.28 -9.29 -3.56
CA HIS A 404 -24.03 -8.65 -3.92
C HIS A 404 -22.80 -9.51 -3.60
N ARG A 405 -21.91 -9.64 -4.59
CA ARG A 405 -20.67 -10.42 -4.50
C ARG A 405 -19.79 -10.01 -3.30
N LEU A 406 -19.66 -8.71 -3.03
CA LEU A 406 -18.81 -8.22 -1.94
C LEU A 406 -19.39 -8.58 -0.56
N TRP A 407 -20.71 -8.54 -0.40
CA TRP A 407 -21.37 -8.94 0.83
C TRP A 407 -21.16 -10.43 1.10
N ILE A 408 -21.35 -11.28 0.08
CA ILE A 408 -21.08 -12.72 0.16
C ILE A 408 -19.64 -12.97 0.61
N ALA A 409 -18.66 -12.29 0.00
CA ALA A 409 -17.25 -12.43 0.40
C ALA A 409 -17.02 -12.02 1.87
N ALA A 410 -17.68 -10.96 2.35
CA ALA A 410 -17.55 -10.48 3.72
C ALA A 410 -18.14 -11.43 4.76
N THR A 411 -19.15 -12.23 4.38
CA THR A 411 -19.73 -13.25 5.27
C THR A 411 -18.73 -14.37 5.61
N GLY A 412 -17.81 -14.71 4.70
CA GLY A 412 -16.78 -15.72 4.93
C GLY A 412 -15.72 -15.30 5.94
N LEU A 413 -15.41 -13.99 6.02
CA LEU A 413 -14.40 -13.47 6.96
C LEU A 413 -14.87 -13.42 8.42
N THR A 414 -16.17 -13.33 8.65
CA THR A 414 -16.76 -13.21 10.00
C THR A 414 -17.05 -14.56 10.66
N THR A 415 -16.86 -15.66 9.93
CA THR A 415 -17.03 -17.04 10.42
C THR A 415 -15.70 -17.75 10.72
N SER A 416 -14.58 -17.07 10.53
CA SER A 416 -13.22 -17.49 10.92
C SER A 416 -12.76 -16.68 12.13
#